data_AF-A0A2E6GN48-F1
#
_entry.id   AF-A0A2E6GN48-F1
#
_cell.length_a   1.000
_cell.length_b   1.000
_cell.length_c   1.000
_cell.angle_alpha   90.00
_cell.angle_beta   90.00
_cell.angle_gamma   90.00
#
_symmetry.space_group_name_H-M   'P 1'
#
loop_
_entity.id
_entity.type
_entity.pdbx_description
1 polymer ?
#
loop_
_entity_poly.entity_id
_entity_poly.type
_entity_poly.pdbx_seq_one_letter_code
_entity_poly.pdbx_strand_id
1 'polypeptide(L)'
;MTEIKRPLAVADLIGIADEAIAAENLMLAEACAQEILSLEPNNSFGAAVMSYIARLIGREVDAMRWQIIADNKVLDELAKPRTTKILELLNGMASPRHEDSFLLLRAWGMGLWSDMFHLLGGLLLAEITGRHPIVVWGANSLFCPGGTENAFPLYFRGIGNEHVPFLPTLPDEEIFPAKWRGQNLLGKDLERRKPPHKGGEGKLGALWLLNRPERLVISDFFFGVFDLLPWIPVDHEFHGDDLDGIVRKLTDRYLAPSWRIRDMINEQLVRLEGNETLAVHIRGSDKIVEISQLAEVNRHYDQVITQAVDKNYAVWLMTDSEEISQDLKQRHGPAVHCLDAMRTASQVGVHVGADMEDRQRLGEEVVTDVLVGITCDRFVGNGASNPSCFVDFLMDGDETRKHLFLPNQNRKRFLSLYRD
;
A
#
# COMPACT_ATOMS: atom_id res chain seq x y z
N MET A 1 15.63 7.16 -18.60
CA MET A 1 15.12 5.90 -19.18
C MET A 1 14.65 4.99 -18.05
N THR A 2 13.43 5.15 -17.56
CA THR A 2 12.70 4.00 -17.03
C THR A 2 11.91 3.49 -18.22
N GLU A 3 12.55 2.62 -19.03
CA GLU A 3 11.83 1.69 -19.87
C GLU A 3 10.65 1.16 -19.04
N ILE A 4 9.46 1.11 -19.62
CA ILE A 4 8.42 0.22 -19.11
C ILE A 4 9.09 -1.15 -19.14
N LYS A 5 9.68 -1.55 -18.01
CA LYS A 5 10.38 -2.82 -17.90
C LYS A 5 9.33 -3.83 -18.29
N ARG A 6 9.55 -4.50 -19.43
CA ARG A 6 8.69 -5.59 -19.83
C ARG A 6 8.49 -6.49 -18.60
N PRO A 7 7.27 -7.03 -18.40
CA PRO A 7 7.09 -8.07 -17.40
C PRO A 7 8.24 -9.08 -17.54
N LEU A 8 8.88 -9.39 -16.42
CA LEU A 8 9.99 -10.35 -16.43
C LEU A 8 9.46 -11.67 -16.98
N ALA A 9 10.24 -12.35 -17.82
CA ALA A 9 9.86 -13.69 -18.25
C ALA A 9 9.91 -14.64 -17.06
N VAL A 10 9.12 -15.72 -17.11
CA VAL A 10 9.11 -16.75 -16.06
C VAL A 10 10.52 -17.30 -15.81
N ALA A 11 11.32 -17.51 -16.86
CA ALA A 11 12.71 -17.95 -16.73
C ALA A 11 13.60 -16.97 -15.93
N ASP A 12 13.41 -15.66 -16.12
CA ASP A 12 14.15 -14.64 -15.35
C ASP A 12 13.72 -14.68 -13.88
N LEU A 13 12.41 -14.80 -13.62
CA LEU A 13 11.87 -14.88 -12.26
C LEU A 13 12.36 -16.14 -11.52
N ILE A 14 12.47 -17.28 -12.21
CA ILE A 14 13.06 -18.51 -11.65
C ILE A 14 14.50 -18.26 -11.22
N GLY A 15 15.32 -17.68 -12.10
CA GLY A 15 16.72 -17.36 -11.78
C GLY A 15 16.84 -16.41 -10.57
N ILE A 16 16.00 -15.38 -10.51
CA ILE A 16 15.97 -14.44 -9.37
C ILE A 16 15.52 -15.14 -8.08
N ALA A 17 14.53 -16.03 -8.15
CA ALA A 17 14.05 -16.78 -7.00
C ALA A 17 15.12 -17.72 -6.45
N ASP A 18 15.84 -18.45 -7.32
CA ASP A 18 16.95 -19.32 -6.94
C ASP A 18 18.08 -18.54 -6.25
N GLU A 19 18.49 -17.42 -6.83
CA GLU A 19 19.47 -16.51 -6.23
C GLU A 19 19.00 -15.99 -4.87
N ALA A 20 17.72 -15.62 -4.76
CA ALA A 20 17.13 -15.14 -3.52
C ALA A 20 17.09 -16.22 -2.43
N ILE A 21 16.77 -17.48 -2.77
CA ILE A 21 16.80 -18.61 -1.83
C ILE A 21 18.22 -18.88 -1.37
N ALA A 22 19.19 -18.90 -2.28
CA ALA A 22 20.61 -19.08 -1.95
C ALA A 22 21.15 -17.95 -1.05
N ALA A 23 20.64 -16.73 -1.23
CA ALA A 23 20.95 -15.57 -0.39
C ALA A 23 20.07 -15.46 0.87
N GLU A 24 19.18 -16.43 1.12
CA GLU A 24 18.19 -16.44 2.22
C GLU A 24 17.26 -15.21 2.25
N ASN A 25 17.08 -14.55 1.11
CA ASN A 25 16.12 -13.47 0.93
C ASN A 25 14.71 -14.03 0.62
N LEU A 26 14.09 -14.59 1.65
CA LEU A 26 12.81 -15.29 1.52
C LEU A 26 11.68 -14.40 0.98
N MET A 27 11.67 -13.10 1.28
CA MET A 27 10.66 -12.16 0.72
C MET A 27 10.77 -12.03 -0.80
N LEU A 28 11.99 -11.93 -1.33
CA LEU A 28 12.19 -11.81 -2.78
C LEU A 28 11.88 -13.14 -3.48
N ALA A 29 12.30 -14.26 -2.88
CA ALA A 29 12.00 -15.60 -3.39
C ALA A 29 10.48 -15.84 -3.46
N GLU A 30 9.77 -15.51 -2.39
CA GLU A 30 8.31 -15.60 -2.31
C GLU A 30 7.64 -14.70 -3.36
N ALA A 31 8.02 -13.43 -3.44
CA ALA A 31 7.42 -12.51 -4.39
C ALA A 31 7.64 -12.94 -5.85
N CYS A 32 8.81 -13.53 -6.17
CA CYS A 32 9.07 -14.11 -7.49
C CYS A 32 8.24 -15.36 -7.74
N ALA A 33 8.11 -16.26 -6.76
CA ALA A 33 7.29 -17.46 -6.88
C ALA A 33 5.81 -17.12 -7.12
N GLN A 34 5.28 -16.14 -6.39
CA GLN A 34 3.91 -15.68 -6.60
C GLN A 34 3.71 -15.04 -8.00
N GLU A 35 4.73 -14.34 -8.53
CA GLU A 35 4.67 -13.77 -9.88
C GLU A 35 4.80 -14.85 -10.97
N ILE A 36 5.60 -15.88 -10.74
CA ILE A 36 5.65 -17.06 -11.61
C ILE A 36 4.27 -17.71 -11.67
N LEU A 37 3.60 -17.88 -10.53
CA LEU A 37 2.28 -18.49 -10.46
C LEU A 37 1.16 -17.59 -11.02
N SER A 38 1.31 -16.27 -11.04
CA SER A 38 0.35 -15.40 -11.71
C SER A 38 0.45 -15.50 -13.24
N LEU A 39 1.65 -15.70 -13.78
CA LEU A 39 1.91 -15.88 -15.21
C LEU A 39 1.60 -17.32 -15.67
N GLU A 40 1.95 -18.31 -14.85
CA GLU A 40 1.79 -19.73 -15.11
C GLU A 40 1.27 -20.45 -13.84
N PRO A 41 -0.08 -20.53 -13.65
CA PRO A 41 -0.67 -21.06 -12.41
C PRO A 41 -0.30 -22.50 -12.04
N ASN A 42 0.13 -23.31 -13.02
CA ASN A 42 0.56 -24.70 -12.82
C ASN A 42 2.09 -24.86 -12.81
N ASN A 43 2.85 -23.77 -12.68
CA ASN A 43 4.30 -23.83 -12.69
C ASN A 43 4.83 -24.54 -11.42
N SER A 44 5.46 -25.70 -11.62
CA SER A 44 5.90 -26.58 -10.54
C SER A 44 7.02 -25.98 -9.70
N PHE A 45 7.87 -25.11 -10.27
CA PHE A 45 8.92 -24.42 -9.53
C PHE A 45 8.32 -23.35 -8.60
N GLY A 46 7.43 -22.50 -9.10
CA GLY A 46 6.75 -21.49 -8.28
C GLY A 46 6.02 -22.13 -7.10
N ALA A 47 5.30 -23.24 -7.36
CA ALA A 47 4.64 -24.02 -6.33
C ALA A 47 5.62 -24.65 -5.32
N ALA A 48 6.78 -25.16 -5.77
CA ALA A 48 7.81 -25.69 -4.88
C ALA A 48 8.37 -24.61 -3.94
N VAL A 49 8.67 -23.41 -4.45
CA VAL A 49 9.14 -22.29 -3.62
C VAL A 49 8.06 -21.86 -2.61
N MET A 50 6.80 -21.75 -3.02
CA MET A 50 5.69 -21.41 -2.09
C MET A 50 5.50 -22.49 -1.01
N SER A 51 5.55 -23.78 -1.39
CA SER A 51 5.46 -24.90 -0.45
C SER A 51 6.61 -24.87 0.56
N TYR A 52 7.84 -24.66 0.07
CA TYR A 52 9.05 -24.54 0.89
C TYR A 52 8.93 -23.42 1.92
N ILE A 53 8.56 -22.22 1.46
CA ILE A 53 8.42 -21.04 2.32
C ILE A 53 7.29 -21.24 3.34
N ALA A 54 6.15 -21.79 2.94
CA ALA A 54 5.04 -22.11 3.84
C ALA A 54 5.47 -23.06 4.97
N ARG A 55 6.29 -24.08 4.68
CA ARG A 55 6.86 -24.97 5.72
C ARG A 55 7.79 -24.21 6.67
N LEU A 56 8.68 -23.37 6.12
CA LEU A 56 9.59 -22.58 6.95
C LEU A 56 8.85 -21.70 7.95
N ILE A 57 7.71 -21.12 7.54
CA ILE A 57 6.92 -20.23 8.39
C ILE A 57 5.85 -20.96 9.22
N GLY A 58 5.87 -22.30 9.26
CA GLY A 58 4.96 -23.10 10.07
C GLY A 58 3.50 -23.08 9.60
N ARG A 59 3.26 -22.90 8.29
CA ARG A 59 1.93 -22.91 7.67
C ARG A 59 1.71 -24.20 6.88
N GLU A 60 1.58 -25.31 7.61
CA GLU A 60 1.53 -26.67 7.04
C GLU A 60 0.38 -26.88 6.03
N VAL A 61 -0.80 -26.32 6.29
CA VAL A 61 -1.94 -26.43 5.36
C VAL A 61 -1.63 -25.76 4.03
N ASP A 62 -1.02 -24.57 4.06
CA ASP A 62 -0.58 -23.87 2.85
C ASP A 62 0.55 -24.62 2.15
N ALA A 63 1.49 -25.18 2.90
CA ALA A 63 2.56 -25.99 2.36
C ALA A 63 2.04 -27.20 1.57
N MET A 64 1.06 -27.92 2.13
CA MET A 64 0.40 -29.05 1.48
C MET A 64 -0.35 -28.62 0.22
N ARG A 65 -1.07 -27.49 0.27
CA ARG A 65 -1.78 -26.93 -0.89
C ARG A 65 -0.83 -26.72 -2.08
N TRP A 66 0.31 -26.08 -1.83
CA TRP A 66 1.31 -25.83 -2.88
C TRP A 66 2.05 -27.09 -3.32
N GLN A 67 2.28 -28.04 -2.40
CA GLN A 67 2.97 -29.29 -2.70
C GLN A 67 2.26 -30.15 -3.76
N ILE A 68 0.93 -30.03 -3.88
CA ILE A 68 0.13 -30.75 -4.90
C ILE A 68 0.63 -30.44 -6.33
N ILE A 69 1.09 -29.21 -6.56
CA ILE A 69 1.53 -28.72 -7.87
C ILE A 69 3.07 -28.74 -7.97
N ALA A 70 3.76 -28.75 -6.84
CA ALA A 70 5.22 -28.66 -6.76
C ALA A 70 5.93 -29.86 -7.40
N ASP A 71 7.08 -29.58 -8.02
CA ASP A 71 8.06 -30.63 -8.30
C ASP A 71 8.79 -30.98 -7.00
N ASN A 72 8.57 -32.19 -6.48
CA ASN A 72 9.22 -32.64 -5.24
C ASN A 72 10.75 -32.65 -5.35
N LYS A 73 11.31 -32.88 -6.56
CA LYS A 73 12.76 -32.84 -6.74
C LYS A 73 13.29 -31.42 -6.55
N VAL A 74 12.64 -30.42 -7.14
CA VAL A 74 12.99 -29.01 -6.93
C VAL A 74 12.88 -28.66 -5.45
N LEU A 75 11.78 -29.03 -4.81
CA LEU A 75 11.53 -28.78 -3.39
C LEU A 75 12.63 -29.35 -2.48
N ASP A 76 13.11 -30.55 -2.77
CA ASP A 76 14.18 -31.22 -2.01
C ASP A 76 15.57 -30.59 -2.24
N GLU A 77 15.78 -29.91 -3.37
CA GLU A 77 17.02 -29.25 -3.74
C GLU A 77 17.14 -27.81 -3.20
N LEU A 78 16.04 -27.19 -2.73
CA LEU A 78 16.05 -25.82 -2.21
C LEU A 78 16.94 -25.67 -0.96
N ALA A 79 17.77 -24.62 -0.97
CA ALA A 79 18.76 -24.40 0.08
C ALA A 79 18.10 -24.04 1.42
N LYS A 80 18.37 -24.86 2.45
CA LYS A 80 17.92 -24.62 3.83
C LYS A 80 18.57 -23.34 4.41
N PRO A 81 17.86 -22.54 5.22
CA PRO A 81 18.43 -21.35 5.82
C PRO A 81 19.52 -21.72 6.84
N ARG A 82 20.56 -20.88 6.92
CA ARG A 82 21.74 -21.08 7.78
C ARG A 82 22.14 -19.81 8.51
N THR A 83 21.71 -18.65 8.04
CA THR A 83 22.01 -17.36 8.70
C THR A 83 21.32 -17.31 10.05
N THR A 84 22.09 -17.00 11.10
CA THR A 84 21.60 -16.95 12.48
C THR A 84 20.32 -16.12 12.60
N LYS A 85 20.27 -14.94 11.96
CA LYS A 85 19.09 -14.08 12.04
C LYS A 85 17.84 -14.66 11.40
N ILE A 86 17.98 -15.36 10.27
CA ILE A 86 16.87 -16.03 9.61
C ILE A 86 16.36 -17.17 10.50
N LEU A 87 17.27 -17.99 11.03
CA LEU A 87 16.91 -19.07 11.94
C LEU A 87 16.23 -18.56 13.21
N GLU A 88 16.70 -17.46 13.81
CA GLU A 88 16.04 -16.79 14.95
C GLU A 88 14.60 -16.40 14.62
N LEU A 89 14.37 -15.75 13.47
CA LEU A 89 13.04 -15.32 13.06
C LEU A 89 12.11 -16.50 12.83
N LEU A 90 12.58 -17.54 12.11
CA LEU A 90 11.80 -18.75 11.83
C LEU A 90 11.51 -19.55 13.10
N ASN A 91 12.48 -19.71 14.01
CA ASN A 91 12.27 -20.41 15.28
C ASN A 91 11.28 -19.67 16.21
N GLY A 92 11.13 -18.35 16.03
CA GLY A 92 10.13 -17.56 16.73
C GLY A 92 8.71 -17.69 16.16
N MET A 93 8.53 -18.37 15.02
CA MET A 93 7.21 -18.52 14.42
C MET A 93 6.40 -19.63 15.09
N ALA A 94 5.17 -19.28 15.45
CA ALA A 94 4.18 -20.15 16.07
C ALA A 94 2.82 -19.47 16.00
N SER A 95 1.74 -20.25 16.12
CA SER A 95 0.39 -19.69 16.16
C SER A 95 0.24 -18.67 17.30
N PRO A 96 -0.56 -17.60 17.10
CA PRO A 96 -0.87 -16.62 18.16
C PRO A 96 -1.28 -17.31 19.46
N ARG A 97 -0.68 -16.88 20.58
CA ARG A 97 -0.90 -17.51 21.89
C ARG A 97 -1.96 -16.82 22.74
N HIS A 98 -2.42 -15.64 22.32
CA HIS A 98 -3.22 -14.75 23.16
C HIS A 98 -4.60 -14.54 22.55
N GLU A 99 -5.63 -14.61 23.39
CA GLU A 99 -7.01 -14.23 23.02
C GLU A 99 -7.07 -12.73 22.65
N ASP A 100 -6.25 -11.89 23.29
CA ASP A 100 -6.07 -10.47 22.99
C ASP A 100 -4.76 -10.22 22.23
N SER A 101 -4.72 -10.59 20.95
CA SER A 101 -3.57 -10.33 20.05
C SER A 101 -3.79 -9.07 19.19
N PHE A 102 -2.74 -8.27 19.02
CA PHE A 102 -2.79 -6.98 18.33
C PHE A 102 -1.80 -6.92 17.15
N LEU A 103 -2.14 -6.11 16.15
CA LEU A 103 -1.25 -5.72 15.06
C LEU A 103 -1.17 -4.19 15.00
N LEU A 104 -0.01 -3.63 15.37
CA LEU A 104 0.27 -2.21 15.27
C LEU A 104 0.75 -1.86 13.86
N LEU A 105 -0.02 -1.04 13.16
CA LEU A 105 0.21 -0.58 11.80
C LEU A 105 0.80 0.83 11.84
N ARG A 106 2.08 0.93 11.50
CA ARG A 106 2.80 2.21 11.42
C ARG A 106 2.75 2.76 10.01
N ALA A 107 2.92 4.08 9.89
CA ALA A 107 3.10 4.72 8.58
C ALA A 107 4.37 4.20 7.87
N TRP A 108 4.28 3.94 6.56
CA TRP A 108 5.45 3.63 5.74
C TRP A 108 6.32 4.88 5.52
N GLY A 109 5.71 6.07 5.46
CA GLY A 109 6.41 7.34 5.38
C GLY A 109 6.88 7.71 3.97
N MET A 110 6.24 7.15 2.93
CA MET A 110 6.55 7.42 1.51
C MET A 110 5.38 8.10 0.78
N GLY A 111 4.58 8.88 1.51
CA GLY A 111 3.39 9.55 1.02
C GLY A 111 2.09 8.98 1.60
N LEU A 112 1.05 9.80 1.71
CA LEU A 112 -0.20 9.45 2.39
C LEU A 112 -0.87 8.21 1.80
N TRP A 113 -1.02 8.17 0.48
CA TRP A 113 -1.66 7.04 -0.19
C TRP A 113 -0.78 5.78 -0.20
N SER A 114 0.53 5.94 -0.05
CA SER A 114 1.45 4.83 0.19
C SER A 114 1.24 4.25 1.60
N ASP A 115 1.05 5.12 2.60
CA ASP A 115 0.66 4.73 3.96
C ASP A 115 -0.71 4.04 3.99
N MET A 116 -1.66 4.49 3.15
CA MET A 116 -2.98 3.85 3.01
C MET A 116 -2.89 2.44 2.41
N PHE A 117 -2.11 2.22 1.35
CA PHE A 117 -1.95 0.87 0.79
C PHE A 117 -1.25 -0.08 1.75
N HIS A 118 -0.27 0.41 2.52
CA HIS A 118 0.35 -0.33 3.62
C HIS A 118 -0.67 -0.66 4.72
N LEU A 119 -1.50 0.32 5.11
CA LEU A 119 -2.57 0.13 6.08
C LEU A 119 -3.54 -0.97 5.62
N LEU A 120 -3.99 -0.94 4.36
CA LEU A 120 -4.90 -1.98 3.83
C LEU A 120 -4.25 -3.37 3.82
N GLY A 121 -2.98 -3.48 3.44
CA GLY A 121 -2.24 -4.74 3.57
C GLY A 121 -2.18 -5.21 5.03
N GLY A 122 -1.89 -4.29 5.95
CA GLY A 122 -1.91 -4.54 7.38
C GLY A 122 -3.28 -4.97 7.93
N LEU A 123 -4.37 -4.38 7.46
CA LEU A 123 -5.73 -4.76 7.87
C LEU A 123 -6.08 -6.16 7.38
N LEU A 124 -5.72 -6.52 6.13
CA LEU A 124 -5.87 -7.89 5.66
C LEU A 124 -5.06 -8.86 6.52
N LEU A 125 -3.81 -8.51 6.87
CA LEU A 125 -2.99 -9.33 7.74
C LEU A 125 -3.63 -9.52 9.12
N ALA A 126 -4.22 -8.46 9.69
CA ALA A 126 -4.94 -8.53 10.96
C ALA A 126 -6.11 -9.52 10.89
N GLU A 127 -6.94 -9.43 9.84
CA GLU A 127 -8.08 -10.32 9.60
C GLU A 127 -7.65 -11.79 9.52
N ILE A 128 -6.70 -12.11 8.63
CA ILE A 128 -6.28 -13.51 8.41
C ILE A 128 -5.46 -14.11 9.54
N THR A 129 -4.98 -13.28 10.49
CA THR A 129 -4.25 -13.74 11.68
C THR A 129 -5.06 -13.61 12.97
N GLY A 130 -6.32 -13.14 12.89
CA GLY A 130 -7.19 -12.95 14.05
C GLY A 130 -6.69 -11.89 15.04
N ARG A 131 -5.96 -10.87 14.57
CA ARG A 131 -5.41 -9.80 15.41
C ARG A 131 -6.28 -8.56 15.37
N HIS A 132 -6.38 -7.85 16.50
CA HIS A 132 -7.01 -6.53 16.53
C HIS A 132 -6.06 -5.47 15.94
N PRO A 133 -6.44 -4.74 14.88
CA PRO A 133 -5.59 -3.72 14.28
C PRO A 133 -5.55 -2.46 15.13
N ILE A 134 -4.35 -1.89 15.31
CA ILE A 134 -4.13 -0.58 15.92
C ILE A 134 -3.32 0.26 14.93
N VAL A 135 -3.73 1.49 14.64
CA VAL A 135 -3.01 2.35 13.68
C VAL A 135 -2.34 3.50 14.39
N VAL A 136 -1.02 3.64 14.22
CA VAL A 136 -0.26 4.78 14.74
C VAL A 136 0.58 5.39 13.63
N TRP A 137 0.08 6.50 13.09
CA TRP A 137 0.79 7.35 12.14
C TRP A 137 1.47 8.51 12.87
N GLY A 138 2.46 8.18 13.69
CA GLY A 138 3.26 9.17 14.41
C GLY A 138 4.32 9.83 13.53
N ALA A 139 5.50 10.09 14.09
CA ALA A 139 6.60 10.82 13.46
C ALA A 139 7.11 10.26 12.11
N ASN A 140 6.69 9.05 11.72
CA ASN A 140 7.02 8.44 10.43
C ASN A 140 6.10 8.89 9.29
N SER A 141 4.91 9.41 9.60
CA SER A 141 4.03 9.95 8.56
C SER A 141 4.48 11.36 8.19
N LEU A 142 4.61 11.63 6.89
CA LEU A 142 4.91 12.96 6.35
C LEU A 142 3.77 13.96 6.57
N PHE A 143 2.61 13.45 6.99
CA PHE A 143 1.38 14.20 7.24
C PHE A 143 1.07 14.27 8.75
N CYS A 144 2.01 13.89 9.62
CA CYS A 144 1.87 14.11 11.05
C CYS A 144 2.33 15.53 11.42
N PRO A 145 1.43 16.40 11.93
CA PRO A 145 1.82 17.73 12.40
C PRO A 145 2.65 17.66 13.68
N GLY A 146 3.33 18.76 14.01
CA GLY A 146 4.13 18.85 15.24
C GLY A 146 3.29 18.65 16.50
N GLY A 147 3.84 17.95 17.48
CA GLY A 147 3.16 17.70 18.77
C GLY A 147 2.01 16.69 18.71
N THR A 148 1.77 16.04 17.57
CA THR A 148 0.77 14.98 17.43
C THR A 148 1.42 13.60 17.53
N GLU A 149 0.91 12.74 18.41
CA GLU A 149 1.41 11.37 18.58
C GLU A 149 0.91 10.42 17.48
N ASN A 150 -0.32 10.64 17.00
CA ASN A 150 -0.96 9.82 15.98
C ASN A 150 -1.79 10.67 15.02
N ALA A 151 -1.37 10.73 13.76
CA ALA A 151 -2.05 11.51 12.73
C ALA A 151 -3.27 10.80 12.12
N PHE A 152 -3.40 9.48 12.25
CA PHE A 152 -4.48 8.72 11.62
C PHE A 152 -5.88 9.26 11.99
N PRO A 153 -6.19 9.57 13.27
CA PRO A 153 -7.51 10.07 13.68
C PRO A 153 -7.86 11.46 13.13
N LEU A 154 -6.87 12.22 12.65
CA LEU A 154 -7.11 13.50 11.98
C LEU A 154 -7.84 13.28 10.65
N TYR A 155 -7.58 12.14 9.99
CA TYR A 155 -8.05 11.85 8.65
C TYR A 155 -9.16 10.80 8.61
N PHE A 156 -9.05 9.76 9.42
CA PHE A 156 -9.93 8.61 9.39
C PHE A 156 -10.39 8.19 10.79
N ARG A 157 -11.46 7.42 10.81
CA ARG A 157 -12.10 6.80 11.97
C ARG A 157 -12.50 5.39 11.58
N GLY A 158 -12.88 4.57 12.55
CA GLY A 158 -13.32 3.18 12.32
C GLY A 158 -12.33 2.13 12.83
N ILE A 159 -11.08 2.55 13.13
CA ILE A 159 -10.11 1.72 13.85
C ILE A 159 -9.84 2.37 15.21
N GLY A 160 -9.95 1.55 16.26
CA GLY A 160 -9.83 1.97 17.65
C GLY A 160 -8.42 2.46 18.02
N ASN A 161 -8.36 3.53 18.82
CA ASN A 161 -7.11 4.04 19.44
C ASN A 161 -7.10 3.85 20.96
N GLU A 162 -8.16 3.28 21.53
CA GLU A 162 -8.33 2.98 22.95
C GLU A 162 -7.19 2.11 23.50
N HIS A 163 -6.55 1.36 22.61
CA HIS A 163 -5.48 0.44 22.90
C HIS A 163 -4.08 1.08 22.86
N VAL A 164 -3.93 2.27 22.25
CA VAL A 164 -2.62 2.94 22.12
C VAL A 164 -1.94 3.20 23.49
N PRO A 165 -2.64 3.67 24.53
CA PRO A 165 -2.01 3.97 25.82
C PRO A 165 -1.41 2.75 26.54
N PHE A 166 -1.88 1.52 26.26
CA PHE A 166 -1.32 0.34 26.91
C PHE A 166 -0.08 -0.21 26.19
N LEU A 167 0.15 0.13 24.92
CA LEU A 167 1.25 -0.46 24.14
C LEU A 167 2.61 -0.37 24.85
N PRO A 168 3.00 0.79 25.44
CA PRO A 168 4.29 0.91 26.14
C PRO A 168 4.39 0.11 27.44
N THR A 169 3.30 -0.49 27.94
CA THR A 169 3.28 -1.29 29.18
C THR A 169 3.45 -2.78 28.93
N LEU A 170 3.46 -3.22 27.66
CA LEU A 170 3.69 -4.62 27.31
C LEU A 170 5.14 -5.05 27.61
N PRO A 171 5.36 -6.28 28.09
CA PRO A 171 6.70 -6.87 28.21
C PRO A 171 7.39 -6.99 26.84
N ASP A 172 8.72 -6.79 26.81
CA ASP A 172 9.52 -6.84 25.58
C ASP A 172 9.37 -8.19 24.85
N GLU A 173 9.22 -9.30 25.58
CA GLU A 173 9.03 -10.65 25.04
C GLU A 173 7.66 -10.88 24.38
N GLU A 174 6.68 -9.99 24.62
CA GLU A 174 5.37 -10.02 23.98
C GLU A 174 5.31 -9.13 22.72
N ILE A 175 6.43 -8.54 22.31
CA ILE A 175 6.51 -7.57 21.21
C ILE A 175 7.41 -8.12 20.10
N PHE A 176 6.90 -8.06 18.87
CA PHE A 176 7.66 -8.34 17.66
C PHE A 176 7.48 -7.24 16.62
N PRO A 177 8.53 -6.81 15.91
CA PRO A 177 9.95 -7.21 16.03
C PRO A 177 10.66 -6.69 17.29
N ALA A 178 11.74 -7.37 17.71
CA ALA A 178 12.44 -7.08 18.98
C ALA A 178 13.14 -5.70 19.01
N LYS A 179 13.31 -5.05 17.85
CA LYS A 179 13.75 -3.65 17.78
C LYS A 179 12.76 -2.67 18.45
N TRP A 180 11.50 -3.06 18.60
CA TRP A 180 10.46 -2.27 19.24
C TRP A 180 10.20 -2.73 20.69
N ARG A 181 10.08 -1.78 21.62
CA ARG A 181 9.89 -1.97 23.07
C ARG A 181 9.57 -0.67 23.80
N GLY A 182 8.75 -0.77 24.85
CA GLY A 182 8.43 0.34 25.74
C GLY A 182 8.06 1.63 25.00
N GLN A 183 8.73 2.74 25.34
CA GLN A 183 8.41 4.06 24.78
C GLN A 183 8.79 4.24 23.30
N ASN A 184 9.65 3.39 22.74
CA ASN A 184 9.98 3.51 21.31
C ASN A 184 8.81 3.11 20.40
N LEU A 185 7.79 2.40 20.92
CA LEU A 185 6.59 2.00 20.18
C LEU A 185 5.81 3.18 19.61
N LEU A 186 5.90 4.35 20.24
CA LEU A 186 5.29 5.59 19.77
C LEU A 186 6.33 6.56 19.17
N GLY A 187 7.61 6.23 19.32
CA GLY A 187 8.74 7.03 18.84
C GLY A 187 9.00 6.90 17.34
N LYS A 188 10.12 7.46 16.89
CA LYS A 188 10.58 7.40 15.48
C LYS A 188 11.26 6.06 15.18
N ASP A 189 11.23 5.66 13.91
CA ASP A 189 11.81 4.40 13.43
C ASP A 189 13.21 4.09 13.94
N LEU A 190 13.34 2.87 14.46
CA LEU A 190 14.59 2.21 14.74
C LEU A 190 14.85 1.23 13.59
N GLU A 191 15.85 1.53 12.74
CA GLU A 191 16.33 0.66 11.66
C GLU A 191 15.26 0.19 10.64
N ARG A 192 15.14 0.87 9.48
CA ARG A 192 14.24 0.46 8.37
C ARG A 192 14.91 -0.18 7.16
N ARG A 193 16.25 -0.17 7.12
CA ARG A 193 16.99 -0.45 5.88
C ARG A 193 17.59 -1.84 5.81
N LYS A 194 17.96 -2.41 6.96
CA LYS A 194 18.70 -3.67 7.00
C LYS A 194 17.74 -4.86 7.01
N PRO A 195 17.72 -5.69 5.96
CA PRO A 195 16.84 -6.85 5.88
C PRO A 195 17.31 -8.02 6.78
N PRO A 196 16.46 -9.03 7.02
CA PRO A 196 16.82 -10.25 7.77
C PRO A 196 18.05 -10.99 7.27
N HIS A 197 18.17 -11.19 5.96
CA HIS A 197 19.30 -11.93 5.36
C HIS A 197 20.63 -11.17 5.45
N LYS A 198 20.60 -9.88 5.78
CA LYS A 198 21.81 -9.09 6.13
C LYS A 198 21.98 -8.94 7.65
N GLY A 199 21.15 -9.61 8.47
CA GLY A 199 21.23 -9.60 9.93
C GLY A 199 20.52 -8.41 10.59
N GLY A 200 19.41 -7.91 10.02
CA GLY A 200 18.60 -6.83 10.60
C GLY A 200 17.11 -7.17 10.69
N GLU A 201 16.31 -6.25 11.19
CA GLU A 201 14.83 -6.36 11.30
C GLU A 201 14.13 -5.18 10.60
N GLY A 202 14.80 -4.51 9.65
CA GLY A 202 14.31 -3.28 9.04
C GLY A 202 13.33 -3.45 7.90
N LYS A 203 13.43 -4.56 7.15
CA LYS A 203 12.58 -4.86 5.99
C LYS A 203 11.75 -6.13 6.20
N LEU A 204 10.89 -6.11 7.20
CA LEU A 204 10.01 -7.23 7.53
C LEU A 204 8.66 -7.06 6.83
N GLY A 205 8.54 -7.63 5.62
CA GLY A 205 7.25 -7.72 4.92
C GLY A 205 6.32 -8.77 5.53
N ALA A 206 5.13 -8.91 4.95
CA ALA A 206 4.03 -9.71 5.50
C ALA A 206 4.42 -11.14 5.90
N LEU A 207 5.27 -11.81 5.11
CA LEU A 207 5.73 -13.18 5.36
C LEU A 207 6.22 -13.39 6.79
N TRP A 208 6.98 -12.43 7.33
CA TRP A 208 7.57 -12.52 8.65
C TRP A 208 6.55 -12.29 9.78
N LEU A 209 5.37 -11.77 9.44
CA LEU A 209 4.32 -11.40 10.39
C LEU A 209 3.16 -12.41 10.43
N LEU A 210 3.07 -13.31 9.44
CA LEU A 210 1.94 -14.24 9.24
C LEU A 210 1.72 -15.26 10.39
N ASN A 211 2.79 -15.67 11.08
CA ASN A 211 2.71 -16.72 12.09
C ASN A 211 3.57 -16.37 13.31
N ARG A 212 3.19 -15.27 13.97
CA ARG A 212 3.87 -14.76 15.16
C ARG A 212 3.06 -15.07 16.42
N PRO A 213 3.67 -15.63 17.48
CA PRO A 213 2.98 -15.89 18.74
C PRO A 213 2.82 -14.63 19.61
N GLU A 214 3.62 -13.59 19.37
CA GLU A 214 3.68 -12.40 20.21
C GLU A 214 2.34 -11.69 20.30
N ARG A 215 2.03 -11.15 21.48
CA ARG A 215 0.79 -10.42 21.73
C ARG A 215 0.70 -9.17 20.86
N LEU A 216 1.80 -8.44 20.68
CA LEU A 216 1.88 -7.28 19.81
C LEU A 216 2.84 -7.56 18.64
N VAL A 217 2.30 -7.54 17.43
CA VAL A 217 3.09 -7.55 16.18
C VAL A 217 3.05 -6.16 15.57
N ILE A 218 4.17 -5.70 15.01
CA ILE A 218 4.31 -4.35 14.47
C ILE A 218 4.69 -4.42 13.00
N SER A 219 3.92 -3.72 12.18
CA SER A 219 4.13 -3.58 10.75
C SER A 219 4.61 -2.17 10.42
N ASP A 220 5.91 -2.04 10.09
CA ASP A 220 6.58 -0.76 9.79
C ASP A 220 7.29 -0.74 8.42
N PHE A 221 7.14 -1.79 7.63
CA PHE A 221 7.69 -1.92 6.28
C PHE A 221 6.59 -2.32 5.29
N PHE A 222 6.60 -1.70 4.11
CA PHE A 222 5.51 -1.81 3.13
C PHE A 222 5.24 -3.23 2.65
N PHE A 223 3.98 -3.60 2.66
CA PHE A 223 3.36 -4.65 1.84
C PHE A 223 1.89 -4.27 1.58
N GLY A 224 1.35 -4.69 0.44
CA GLY A 224 -0.03 -4.43 0.07
C GLY A 224 -0.94 -5.65 0.25
N VAL A 225 -2.23 -5.45 -0.01
CA VAL A 225 -3.24 -6.53 -0.06
C VAL A 225 -2.84 -7.62 -1.06
N PHE A 226 -2.27 -7.21 -2.20
CA PHE A 226 -1.85 -8.12 -3.27
C PHE A 226 -0.80 -9.15 -2.82
N ASP A 227 0.13 -8.76 -1.95
CA ASP A 227 1.18 -9.64 -1.42
C ASP A 227 0.62 -10.76 -0.53
N LEU A 228 -0.56 -10.53 0.05
CA LEU A 228 -1.22 -11.43 1.00
C LEU A 228 -2.23 -12.38 0.38
N LEU A 229 -2.66 -12.17 -0.87
CA LEU A 229 -3.72 -12.98 -1.50
C LEU A 229 -3.45 -14.49 -1.42
N PRO A 230 -2.23 -14.99 -1.68
CA PRO A 230 -1.97 -16.43 -1.60
C PRO A 230 -2.01 -16.97 -0.17
N TRP A 231 -1.96 -16.12 0.85
CA TRP A 231 -1.90 -16.52 2.27
C TRP A 231 -3.25 -16.44 2.97
N ILE A 232 -4.31 -16.04 2.28
CA ILE A 232 -5.66 -16.02 2.82
C ILE A 232 -6.10 -17.48 3.10
N PRO A 233 -6.48 -17.82 4.36
CA PRO A 233 -6.96 -19.15 4.70
C PRO A 233 -8.20 -19.54 3.91
N VAL A 234 -8.33 -20.82 3.54
CA VAL A 234 -9.43 -21.32 2.68
C VAL A 234 -10.84 -21.14 3.27
N ASP A 235 -10.92 -20.99 4.59
CA ASP A 235 -12.13 -20.78 5.38
C ASP A 235 -12.39 -19.30 5.71
N HIS A 236 -11.49 -18.39 5.32
CA HIS A 236 -11.66 -16.96 5.52
C HIS A 236 -12.62 -16.35 4.51
N GLU A 237 -13.39 -15.33 4.90
CA GLU A 237 -14.41 -14.70 4.04
C GLU A 237 -13.86 -14.04 2.76
N PHE A 238 -12.58 -13.64 2.79
CA PHE A 238 -11.87 -13.06 1.64
C PHE A 238 -11.22 -14.09 0.73
N HIS A 239 -11.30 -15.38 1.06
CA HIS A 239 -10.70 -16.42 0.23
C HIS A 239 -11.41 -16.53 -1.11
N GLY A 240 -10.65 -16.39 -2.19
CA GLY A 240 -11.17 -16.43 -3.56
C GLY A 240 -11.79 -15.13 -4.05
N ASP A 241 -11.87 -14.09 -3.21
CA ASP A 241 -12.20 -12.75 -3.67
C ASP A 241 -11.07 -12.18 -4.54
N ASP A 242 -11.43 -11.31 -5.48
CA ASP A 242 -10.44 -10.53 -6.23
C ASP A 242 -9.88 -9.37 -5.39
N LEU A 243 -8.76 -8.82 -5.85
CA LEU A 243 -8.06 -7.72 -5.17
C LEU A 243 -8.97 -6.49 -4.93
N ASP A 244 -9.85 -6.16 -5.88
CA ASP A 244 -10.70 -4.98 -5.80
C ASP A 244 -11.77 -5.17 -4.73
N GLY A 245 -12.40 -6.34 -4.72
CA GLY A 245 -13.39 -6.74 -3.73
C GLY A 245 -12.81 -6.67 -2.32
N ILE A 246 -11.60 -7.19 -2.12
CA ILE A 246 -10.94 -7.16 -0.80
C ILE A 246 -10.62 -5.71 -0.41
N VAL A 247 -10.05 -4.90 -1.30
CA VAL A 247 -9.73 -3.48 -1.01
C VAL A 247 -10.99 -2.69 -0.66
N ARG A 248 -12.11 -2.89 -1.37
CA ARG A 248 -13.40 -2.24 -1.07
C ARG A 248 -13.94 -2.70 0.28
N LYS A 249 -14.02 -4.01 0.52
CA LYS A 249 -14.53 -4.56 1.80
C LYS A 249 -13.73 -4.06 3.01
N LEU A 250 -12.39 -4.04 2.91
CA LEU A 250 -11.53 -3.51 3.98
C LEU A 250 -11.76 -2.00 4.19
N THR A 251 -11.89 -1.26 3.10
CA THR A 251 -12.17 0.19 3.16
C THR A 251 -13.50 0.46 3.84
N ASP A 252 -14.57 -0.21 3.39
CA ASP A 252 -15.92 -0.05 3.94
C ASP A 252 -16.00 -0.43 5.43
N ARG A 253 -15.26 -1.48 5.82
CA ARG A 253 -15.24 -2.00 7.19
C ARG A 253 -14.49 -1.07 8.16
N TYR A 254 -13.35 -0.53 7.74
CA TYR A 254 -12.40 0.10 8.66
C TYR A 254 -12.22 1.60 8.48
N LEU A 255 -12.57 2.16 7.32
CA LEU A 255 -12.20 3.52 6.94
C LEU A 255 -13.43 4.41 6.79
N ALA A 256 -13.66 5.23 7.81
CA ALA A 256 -14.64 6.30 7.78
C ALA A 256 -13.90 7.66 7.81
N PRO A 257 -14.13 8.58 6.87
CA PRO A 257 -13.47 9.88 6.92
C PRO A 257 -13.81 10.66 8.21
N SER A 258 -12.86 11.45 8.71
CA SER A 258 -13.07 12.36 9.84
C SER A 258 -14.17 13.38 9.52
N TRP A 259 -14.79 13.98 10.56
CA TRP A 259 -15.86 14.97 10.35
C TRP A 259 -15.40 16.13 9.48
N ARG A 260 -14.20 16.63 9.73
CA ARG A 260 -13.61 17.74 8.98
C ARG A 260 -13.44 17.43 7.49
N ILE A 261 -12.97 16.22 7.16
CA ILE A 261 -12.88 15.79 5.75
C ILE A 261 -14.27 15.62 5.13
N ARG A 262 -15.25 15.09 5.87
CA ARG A 262 -16.64 15.00 5.36
C ARG A 262 -17.20 16.36 5.03
N ASP A 263 -16.97 17.36 5.87
CA ASP A 263 -17.41 18.74 5.62
C ASP A 263 -16.73 19.30 4.37
N MET A 264 -15.42 19.11 4.22
CA MET A 264 -14.68 19.51 3.01
C MET A 264 -15.22 18.83 1.75
N ILE A 265 -15.52 17.53 1.79
CA ILE A 265 -16.13 16.79 0.68
C ILE A 265 -17.48 17.41 0.32
N ASN A 266 -18.37 17.60 1.29
CA ASN A 266 -19.72 18.13 1.06
C ASN A 266 -19.68 19.51 0.41
N GLU A 267 -18.75 20.38 0.82
CA GLU A 267 -18.55 21.69 0.19
C GLU A 267 -18.19 21.60 -1.30
N GLN A 268 -17.42 20.58 -1.70
CA GLN A 268 -17.06 20.39 -3.11
C GLN A 268 -18.18 19.74 -3.90
N LEU A 269 -18.92 18.79 -3.31
CA LEU A 269 -20.05 18.14 -3.99
C LEU A 269 -21.12 19.16 -4.41
N VAL A 270 -21.43 20.14 -3.55
CA VAL A 270 -22.36 21.24 -3.90
C VAL A 270 -21.91 22.01 -5.14
N ARG A 271 -20.60 22.14 -5.37
CA ARG A 271 -20.04 22.85 -6.54
C ARG A 271 -20.11 22.01 -7.82
N LEU A 272 -20.22 20.69 -7.69
CA LEU A 272 -20.29 19.74 -8.79
C LEU A 272 -21.74 19.37 -9.14
N GLU A 273 -22.72 19.74 -8.32
CA GLU A 273 -24.14 19.43 -8.52
C GLU A 273 -24.68 19.95 -9.87
N GLY A 274 -25.58 19.17 -10.46
CA GLY A 274 -26.32 19.55 -11.66
C GLY A 274 -25.66 19.21 -13.00
N ASN A 275 -24.42 18.73 -13.00
CA ASN A 275 -23.72 18.27 -14.21
C ASN A 275 -23.20 16.83 -14.04
N GLU A 276 -22.98 16.12 -15.16
CA GLU A 276 -22.16 14.89 -15.13
C GLU A 276 -20.72 15.29 -14.77
N THR A 277 -20.03 14.47 -13.97
CA THR A 277 -18.75 14.82 -13.37
C THR A 277 -17.60 13.95 -13.89
N LEU A 278 -16.45 14.58 -14.11
CA LEU A 278 -15.20 13.89 -14.45
C LEU A 278 -14.11 14.28 -13.47
N ALA A 279 -13.62 13.32 -12.68
CA ALA A 279 -12.41 13.50 -11.92
C ALA A 279 -11.17 13.25 -12.79
N VAL A 280 -10.19 14.14 -12.70
CA VAL A 280 -8.92 14.04 -13.41
C VAL A 280 -7.77 14.22 -12.44
N HIS A 281 -6.87 13.23 -12.36
CA HIS A 281 -5.67 13.35 -11.54
C HIS A 281 -4.41 13.51 -12.39
N ILE A 282 -3.82 14.71 -12.38
CA ILE A 282 -2.60 15.05 -13.11
C ILE A 282 -1.47 15.26 -12.10
N ARG A 283 -0.37 14.53 -12.26
CA ARG A 283 0.83 14.70 -11.44
C ARG A 283 1.79 15.67 -12.15
N GLY A 284 2.20 16.73 -11.48
CA GLY A 284 3.08 17.76 -12.05
C GLY A 284 4.42 17.96 -11.35
N SER A 285 4.61 17.52 -10.09
CA SER A 285 5.82 17.81 -9.31
C SER A 285 6.92 16.71 -9.35
N ASP A 286 7.46 16.30 -8.19
CA ASP A 286 8.58 15.36 -7.91
C ASP A 286 8.75 14.15 -8.83
N LYS A 287 7.66 13.65 -9.39
CA LYS A 287 7.67 12.49 -10.28
C LYS A 287 8.19 12.74 -11.69
N ILE A 288 8.52 13.97 -12.09
CA ILE A 288 9.16 14.24 -13.39
C ILE A 288 10.51 13.48 -13.53
N VAL A 289 11.21 13.24 -12.40
CA VAL A 289 12.47 12.48 -12.40
C VAL A 289 12.24 10.96 -12.32
N GLU A 290 11.15 10.50 -11.69
CA GLU A 290 10.85 9.07 -11.50
C GLU A 290 10.10 8.43 -12.67
N ILE A 291 9.22 9.19 -13.33
CA ILE A 291 8.42 8.73 -14.48
C ILE A 291 8.96 9.43 -15.73
N SER A 292 9.84 8.75 -16.48
CA SER A 292 10.43 9.35 -17.69
C SER A 292 9.43 9.66 -18.81
N GLN A 293 8.17 9.22 -18.69
CA GLN A 293 7.07 9.48 -19.62
C GLN A 293 6.03 10.49 -19.08
N LEU A 294 6.27 11.16 -17.94
CA LEU A 294 5.22 11.99 -17.33
C LEU A 294 4.75 13.13 -18.25
N ALA A 295 5.66 13.76 -18.98
CA ALA A 295 5.31 14.77 -19.97
C ALA A 295 4.49 14.19 -21.14
N GLU A 296 4.76 12.95 -21.54
CA GLU A 296 3.98 12.27 -22.58
C GLU A 296 2.58 11.91 -22.09
N VAL A 297 2.47 11.31 -20.90
CA VAL A 297 1.20 11.01 -20.24
C VAL A 297 0.37 12.30 -20.06
N ASN A 298 1.02 13.38 -19.62
CA ASN A 298 0.32 14.62 -19.33
C ASN A 298 -0.29 15.29 -20.59
N ARG A 299 0.27 15.05 -21.79
CA ARG A 299 -0.32 15.54 -23.05
C ARG A 299 -1.69 14.95 -23.35
N HIS A 300 -2.01 13.76 -22.82
CA HIS A 300 -3.30 13.13 -23.08
C HIS A 300 -4.45 13.76 -22.30
N TYR A 301 -4.19 14.39 -21.14
CA TYR A 301 -5.25 15.01 -20.34
C TYR A 301 -5.90 16.19 -21.05
N ASP A 302 -5.16 16.94 -21.87
CA ASP A 302 -5.68 18.16 -22.49
C ASP A 302 -6.91 17.88 -23.38
N GLN A 303 -6.80 16.84 -24.20
CA GLN A 303 -7.90 16.40 -25.07
C GLN A 303 -9.07 15.85 -24.24
N VAL A 304 -8.79 15.08 -23.18
CA VAL A 304 -9.81 14.50 -22.30
C VAL A 304 -10.62 15.60 -21.61
N ILE A 305 -9.94 16.60 -21.04
CA ILE A 305 -10.59 17.70 -20.33
C ILE A 305 -11.39 18.55 -21.32
N THR A 306 -10.80 18.92 -22.46
CA THR A 306 -11.52 19.70 -23.50
C THR A 306 -12.80 19.00 -23.93
N GLN A 307 -12.74 17.68 -24.20
CA GLN A 307 -13.93 16.90 -24.58
C GLN A 307 -14.98 16.81 -23.48
N ALA A 308 -14.57 16.75 -22.20
CA ALA A 308 -15.49 16.75 -21.08
C ALA A 308 -16.20 18.10 -20.93
N VAL A 309 -15.45 19.20 -21.05
CA VAL A 309 -15.98 20.57 -21.01
C VAL A 309 -16.94 20.82 -22.18
N ASP A 310 -16.60 20.38 -23.40
CA ASP A 310 -17.47 20.48 -24.58
C ASP A 310 -18.80 19.71 -24.39
N LYS A 311 -18.80 18.67 -23.56
CA LYS A 311 -19.99 17.90 -23.16
C LYS A 311 -20.70 18.47 -21.92
N ASN A 312 -20.27 19.63 -21.43
CA ASN A 312 -20.79 20.29 -20.24
C ASN A 312 -20.61 19.46 -18.95
N TYR A 313 -19.49 18.74 -18.84
CA TYR A 313 -19.13 18.06 -17.60
C TYR A 313 -18.48 19.04 -16.62
N ALA A 314 -18.74 18.84 -15.32
CA ALA A 314 -17.95 19.47 -14.27
C ALA A 314 -16.68 18.64 -14.04
N VAL A 315 -15.52 19.26 -14.21
CA VAL A 315 -14.22 18.60 -14.10
C VAL A 315 -13.63 18.82 -12.71
N TRP A 316 -13.46 17.76 -11.93
CA TRP A 316 -12.75 17.78 -10.65
C TRP A 316 -11.25 17.51 -10.87
N LEU A 317 -10.42 18.54 -10.76
CA LEU A 317 -8.98 18.46 -10.98
C LEU A 317 -8.23 18.19 -9.66
N MET A 318 -7.56 17.04 -9.62
CA MET A 318 -6.63 16.66 -8.56
C MET A 318 -5.19 16.85 -9.08
N THR A 319 -4.46 17.82 -8.54
CA THR A 319 -3.08 18.11 -8.96
C THR A 319 -2.26 18.73 -7.83
N ASP A 320 -0.99 18.36 -7.77
CA ASP A 320 0.00 18.94 -6.87
C ASP A 320 0.69 20.18 -7.46
N SER A 321 0.43 20.51 -8.72
CA SER A 321 1.08 21.60 -9.46
C SER A 321 0.19 22.83 -9.56
N GLU A 322 0.73 23.97 -9.09
CA GLU A 322 0.07 25.26 -9.23
C GLU A 322 -0.03 25.69 -10.70
N GLU A 323 1.01 25.44 -11.49
CA GLU A 323 1.05 25.76 -12.93
C GLU A 323 -0.08 25.05 -13.70
N ILE A 324 -0.26 23.74 -13.48
CA ILE A 324 -1.32 22.95 -14.12
C ILE A 324 -2.71 23.46 -13.72
N SER A 325 -2.89 23.77 -12.43
CA SER A 325 -4.16 24.30 -11.90
C SER A 325 -4.52 25.64 -12.53
N GLN A 326 -3.57 26.58 -12.60
CA GLN A 326 -3.79 27.91 -13.17
C GLN A 326 -4.06 27.85 -14.68
N ASP A 327 -3.28 27.08 -15.42
CA ASP A 327 -3.45 26.91 -16.87
C ASP A 327 -4.85 26.34 -17.21
N LEU A 328 -5.25 25.25 -16.54
CA LEU A 328 -6.56 24.63 -16.81
C LEU A 328 -7.73 25.53 -16.42
N LYS A 329 -7.63 26.26 -15.30
CA LYS A 329 -8.64 27.25 -14.91
C LYS A 329 -8.71 28.41 -15.90
N GLN A 330 -7.57 28.87 -16.42
CA GLN A 330 -7.56 29.94 -17.42
C GLN A 330 -8.21 29.51 -18.73
N ARG A 331 -7.97 28.27 -19.18
CA ARG A 331 -8.46 27.76 -20.46
C ARG A 331 -9.92 27.33 -20.43
N HIS A 332 -10.34 26.66 -19.35
CA HIS A 332 -11.66 26.02 -19.26
C HIS A 332 -12.62 26.72 -18.28
N GLY A 333 -12.13 27.73 -17.56
CA GLY A 333 -12.94 28.61 -16.72
C GLY A 333 -13.69 27.86 -15.62
N PRO A 334 -14.99 28.14 -15.43
CA PRO A 334 -15.77 27.63 -14.29
C PRO A 334 -16.06 26.12 -14.36
N ALA A 335 -15.79 25.46 -15.49
CA ALA A 335 -16.00 24.02 -15.63
C ALA A 335 -14.93 23.19 -14.88
N VAL A 336 -13.78 23.79 -14.53
CA VAL A 336 -12.71 23.11 -13.80
C VAL A 336 -12.73 23.54 -12.33
N HIS A 337 -12.99 22.55 -11.47
CA HIS A 337 -13.07 22.67 -10.02
C HIS A 337 -11.86 21.99 -9.38
N CYS A 338 -11.30 22.58 -8.33
CA CYS A 338 -10.31 21.93 -7.47
C CYS A 338 -10.31 22.60 -6.09
N LEU A 339 -9.74 21.93 -5.09
CA LEU A 339 -9.54 22.54 -3.78
C LEU A 339 -8.67 23.80 -3.86
N ASP A 340 -8.84 24.72 -2.91
CA ASP A 340 -7.82 25.73 -2.60
C ASP A 340 -6.68 25.09 -1.79
N ALA A 341 -6.05 24.11 -2.43
CA ALA A 341 -5.02 23.27 -1.84
C ALA A 341 -3.64 23.90 -1.90
N MET A 342 -2.78 23.53 -0.95
CA MET A 342 -1.37 23.86 -1.01
C MET A 342 -0.71 23.11 -2.18
N ARG A 343 -0.10 23.87 -3.08
CA ARG A 343 0.54 23.36 -4.30
C ARG A 343 1.96 23.85 -4.40
N THR A 344 2.77 23.12 -5.16
CA THR A 344 4.16 23.48 -5.41
C THR A 344 4.28 24.07 -6.82
N ALA A 345 5.05 25.16 -6.92
CA ALA A 345 5.56 25.66 -8.21
C ALA A 345 6.93 25.03 -8.56
N SER A 346 7.45 24.15 -7.69
CA SER A 346 8.75 23.50 -7.85
C SER A 346 8.61 22.03 -8.21
N GLN A 347 9.74 21.41 -8.54
CA GLN A 347 9.88 19.97 -8.78
C GLN A 347 9.97 19.15 -7.48
N VAL A 348 9.73 19.75 -6.31
CA VAL A 348 9.73 19.06 -5.02
C VAL A 348 8.29 18.85 -4.59
N GLY A 349 7.94 17.60 -4.23
CA GLY A 349 6.61 17.24 -3.77
C GLY A 349 6.22 18.05 -2.54
N VAL A 350 4.97 18.53 -2.51
CA VAL A 350 4.46 19.46 -1.47
C VAL A 350 4.72 18.94 -0.05
N HIS A 351 4.63 17.61 0.14
CA HIS A 351 4.83 16.94 1.43
C HIS A 351 6.29 16.89 1.92
N VAL A 352 7.27 17.13 1.05
CA VAL A 352 8.70 17.16 1.41
C VAL A 352 9.12 18.54 1.91
N GLY A 353 8.48 19.60 1.40
CA GLY A 353 8.77 20.98 1.74
C GLY A 353 7.81 21.64 2.74
N ALA A 354 6.73 20.96 3.13
CA ALA A 354 5.72 21.53 4.03
C ALA A 354 6.26 21.72 5.46
N ASP A 355 6.01 22.91 6.01
CA ASP A 355 6.26 23.21 7.41
C ASP A 355 5.39 22.31 8.31
N MET A 356 5.84 22.09 9.55
CA MET A 356 5.18 21.17 10.48
C MET A 356 3.72 21.57 10.78
N GLU A 357 3.40 22.86 10.68
CA GLU A 357 2.06 23.42 10.91
C GLU A 357 1.11 23.14 9.74
N ASP A 358 1.63 22.96 8.53
CA ASP A 358 0.83 22.75 7.31
C ASP A 358 0.52 21.27 7.04
N ARG A 359 1.23 20.34 7.67
CA ARG A 359 1.12 18.89 7.39
C ARG A 359 -0.30 18.33 7.56
N GLN A 360 -1.03 18.80 8.57
CA GLN A 360 -2.41 18.38 8.77
C GLN A 360 -3.29 18.83 7.61
N ARG A 361 -3.22 20.12 7.26
CA ARG A 361 -3.98 20.68 6.13
C ARG A 361 -3.67 19.93 4.84
N LEU A 362 -2.39 19.65 4.58
CA LEU A 362 -1.99 18.89 3.39
C LEU A 362 -2.61 17.48 3.35
N GLY A 363 -2.67 16.80 4.50
CA GLY A 363 -3.29 15.50 4.61
C GLY A 363 -4.79 15.57 4.35
N GLU A 364 -5.47 16.54 4.94
CA GLU A 364 -6.91 16.78 4.75
C GLU A 364 -7.26 17.07 3.28
N GLU A 365 -6.47 17.91 2.62
CA GLU A 365 -6.63 18.25 1.20
C GLU A 365 -6.45 17.03 0.30
N VAL A 366 -5.36 16.27 0.48
CA VAL A 366 -5.06 15.10 -0.35
C VAL A 366 -6.06 13.95 -0.13
N VAL A 367 -6.59 13.78 1.10
CA VAL A 367 -7.68 12.83 1.34
C VAL A 367 -8.96 13.30 0.66
N THR A 368 -9.32 14.57 0.84
CA THR A 368 -10.54 15.15 0.26
C THR A 368 -10.53 15.04 -1.26
N ASP A 369 -9.42 15.38 -1.93
CA ASP A 369 -9.28 15.30 -3.38
C ASP A 369 -9.63 13.92 -3.94
N VAL A 370 -9.10 12.86 -3.31
CA VAL A 370 -9.36 11.48 -3.74
C VAL A 370 -10.79 11.04 -3.43
N LEU A 371 -11.32 11.40 -2.26
CA LEU A 371 -12.67 11.00 -1.88
C LEU A 371 -13.74 11.70 -2.72
N VAL A 372 -13.55 12.96 -3.09
CA VAL A 372 -14.39 13.64 -4.10
C VAL A 372 -14.21 12.99 -5.48
N GLY A 373 -12.97 12.62 -5.82
CA GLY A 373 -12.68 11.91 -7.07
C GLY A 373 -13.44 10.59 -7.21
N ILE A 374 -13.57 9.82 -6.13
CA ILE A 374 -14.31 8.54 -6.09
C ILE A 374 -15.81 8.75 -6.31
N THR A 375 -16.37 9.88 -5.88
CA THR A 375 -17.81 10.17 -6.04
C THR A 375 -18.18 10.69 -7.41
N CYS A 376 -17.20 11.03 -8.27
CA CYS A 376 -17.48 11.51 -9.62
C CYS A 376 -18.02 10.38 -10.52
N ASP A 377 -18.74 10.75 -11.59
CA ASP A 377 -19.34 9.78 -12.52
C ASP A 377 -18.27 9.02 -13.30
N ARG A 378 -17.15 9.70 -13.59
CA ARG A 378 -16.01 9.18 -14.33
C ARG A 378 -14.68 9.61 -13.71
N PHE A 379 -13.62 8.86 -14.02
CA PHE A 379 -12.27 9.14 -13.58
C PHE A 379 -11.22 8.92 -14.69
N VAL A 380 -10.27 9.83 -14.82
CA VAL A 380 -9.06 9.66 -15.61
C VAL A 380 -7.82 9.99 -14.78
N GLY A 381 -6.84 9.09 -14.72
CA GLY A 381 -5.67 9.28 -13.89
C GLY A 381 -4.41 8.55 -14.37
N ASN A 382 -3.39 8.57 -13.51
CA ASN A 382 -2.09 7.97 -13.78
C ASN A 382 -1.88 6.75 -12.87
N GLY A 383 -1.86 5.53 -13.41
CA GLY A 383 -1.69 4.31 -12.62
C GLY A 383 -0.33 4.13 -11.94
N ALA A 384 0.64 5.02 -12.17
CA ALA A 384 1.86 5.11 -11.37
C ALA A 384 1.72 6.06 -10.16
N SER A 385 0.53 6.60 -9.90
CA SER A 385 0.21 7.48 -8.76
C SER A 385 -0.72 6.77 -7.79
N ASN A 386 -0.30 6.66 -6.52
CA ASN A 386 -1.11 6.02 -5.47
C ASN A 386 -2.50 6.67 -5.28
N PRO A 387 -2.66 8.02 -5.30
CA PRO A 387 -3.99 8.63 -5.35
C PRO A 387 -4.89 8.07 -6.46
N SER A 388 -4.40 8.01 -7.70
CA SER A 388 -5.19 7.48 -8.83
C SER A 388 -5.48 5.99 -8.69
N CYS A 389 -4.52 5.22 -8.17
CA CYS A 389 -4.72 3.79 -7.93
C CYS A 389 -5.83 3.55 -6.90
N PHE A 390 -5.93 4.41 -5.88
CA PHE A 390 -6.95 4.30 -4.86
C PHE A 390 -8.34 4.63 -5.41
N VAL A 391 -8.46 5.67 -6.23
CA VAL A 391 -9.71 5.96 -6.96
C VAL A 391 -10.08 4.78 -7.86
N ASP A 392 -9.13 4.21 -8.60
CA ASP A 392 -9.38 3.05 -9.48
C ASP A 392 -9.91 1.82 -8.72
N PHE A 393 -9.42 1.56 -7.50
CA PHE A 393 -9.97 0.47 -6.68
C PHE A 393 -11.40 0.73 -6.21
N LEU A 394 -11.67 1.94 -5.71
CA LEU A 394 -12.94 2.23 -5.03
C LEU A 394 -14.06 2.72 -5.94
N MET A 395 -13.72 3.32 -7.09
CA MET A 395 -14.73 3.71 -8.06
C MET A 395 -15.31 2.47 -8.73
N ASP A 396 -16.62 2.27 -8.56
CA ASP A 396 -17.37 1.25 -9.27
C ASP A 396 -17.51 1.59 -10.75
N GLY A 397 -17.33 0.58 -11.60
CA GLY A 397 -17.46 0.73 -13.04
C GLY A 397 -16.39 -0.01 -13.83
N ASP A 398 -16.59 -0.04 -15.14
CA ASP A 398 -15.66 -0.58 -16.12
C ASP A 398 -14.79 0.54 -16.75
N GLU A 399 -14.06 0.20 -17.80
CA GLU A 399 -13.19 1.13 -18.53
C GLU A 399 -13.94 2.35 -19.13
N THR A 400 -15.27 2.29 -19.25
CA THR A 400 -16.07 3.43 -19.71
C THR A 400 -16.25 4.49 -18.63
N ARG A 401 -16.12 4.10 -17.35
CA ARG A 401 -16.20 5.00 -16.19
C ARG A 401 -14.83 5.41 -15.69
N LYS A 402 -13.83 4.51 -15.70
CA LYS A 402 -12.49 4.80 -15.18
C LYS A 402 -11.39 4.43 -16.16
N HIS A 403 -10.42 5.31 -16.35
CA HIS A 403 -9.27 5.08 -17.20
C HIS A 403 -7.97 5.51 -16.52
N LEU A 404 -6.95 4.64 -16.58
CA LEU A 404 -5.59 4.97 -16.16
C LEU A 404 -4.66 4.91 -17.36
N PHE A 405 -3.89 5.97 -17.60
CA PHE A 405 -2.91 5.99 -18.70
C PHE A 405 -1.75 5.00 -18.53
N LEU A 406 -1.50 4.56 -17.30
CA LEU A 406 -0.57 3.49 -16.97
C LEU A 406 -1.30 2.43 -16.14
N PRO A 407 -0.87 1.16 -16.14
CA PRO A 407 -1.46 0.14 -15.28
C PRO A 407 -1.39 0.55 -13.81
N ASN A 408 -2.44 0.24 -13.05
CA ASN A 408 -2.47 0.45 -11.60
C ASN A 408 -1.31 -0.30 -10.95
N GLN A 409 -0.34 0.44 -10.41
CA GLN A 409 0.89 -0.14 -9.85
C GLN A 409 0.67 -0.93 -8.56
N ASN A 410 -0.50 -0.82 -7.93
CA ASN A 410 -0.85 -1.58 -6.74
C ASN A 410 -1.55 -2.92 -7.06
N ARG A 411 -1.70 -3.25 -8.35
CA ARG A 411 -2.12 -4.58 -8.85
C ARG A 411 -0.92 -5.48 -9.22
N LYS A 412 0.29 -5.10 -8.83
CA LYS A 412 1.53 -5.83 -9.11
C LYS A 412 2.42 -5.87 -7.87
N ARG A 413 3.31 -6.86 -7.83
CA ARG A 413 4.34 -6.96 -6.79
C ARG A 413 5.50 -6.01 -7.05
N PHE A 414 5.97 -5.37 -5.99
CA PHE A 414 7.16 -4.51 -6.05
C PHE A 414 8.42 -5.31 -5.72
N LEU A 415 8.88 -6.15 -6.65
CA LEU A 415 10.09 -6.97 -6.45
C LEU A 415 11.31 -6.12 -6.02
N SER A 416 11.39 -4.87 -6.47
CA SER A 416 12.46 -3.93 -6.10
C SER A 416 12.49 -3.56 -4.62
N LEU A 417 11.38 -3.66 -3.88
CA LEU A 417 11.38 -3.40 -2.43
C LEU A 417 12.23 -4.44 -1.67
N TYR A 418 12.27 -5.66 -2.21
CA TYR A 418 12.96 -6.80 -1.63
C TYR A 418 14.35 -7.04 -2.24
N ARG A 419 14.75 -6.29 -3.27
CA ARG A 419 16.11 -6.30 -3.80
C ARG A 419 16.99 -5.36 -2.98
N ASP A 420 18.15 -5.84 -2.55
CA ASP A 420 19.11 -5.14 -1.68
C ASP A 420 20.54 -5.20 -2.19
#